data_AF-A0A1I8ANS7-F1
#
_entry.id   AF-A0A1I8ANS7-F1
#
_cell.length_a   1.000
_cell.length_b   1.000
_cell.length_c   1.000
_cell.angle_alpha   90.00
_cell.angle_beta   90.00
_cell.angle_gamma   90.00
#
_symmetry.space_group_name_H-M   'P 1'
#
loop_
_entity.id
_entity.type
_entity.pdbx_description
1 polymer ?
#
loop_
_entity_poly.entity_id
_entity_poly.type
_entity_poly.pdbx_seq_one_letter_code
_entity_poly.pdbx_strand_id
1 'polypeptide(L)'
;MNSYRNSDGTEYMVNMVFLPNGRPDYTYISGGFGQESTEQRNLTLKSRLEFKPFQTGAIEHAPYVGFELAHTKGEFVRDQDAYGGQKRHYSDGHYTNASVYVSDRMSWQRLALTTGLRMDKDNYFGNTNLAPRTLLEWDVLGTGETRLSGGWSRYYGMDILGIAMRERKSQLHTLLVTGGNPVDRPSHTAYKLDGLKTPYDDEWALRLQQQLSSTVAAELAYVRRYGRQQVSIEGLAKTGYTYTNNGKSKTDAITLSLKNTAPWTLGQSLWTARVDVTYQHSKRNNKLADGYDGEAEAQEENIYYNGDLIRRGDRPVGDYNLPWRVSAGVTGMSGPGAGCAERAGQASARGGLDTNLGAEPEPLSHRTRVVAARFLSILKGGRAGASLLMAALGTVLSGAACAAETTEQSCGAKDMLEARSKSLAP
;
A
#
# COMPACT_ATOMS: atom_id res chain seq x y z
N MET A 1 -5.56 5.80 18.59
CA MET A 1 -6.29 6.41 17.44
C MET A 1 -7.75 6.33 17.79
N ASN A 2 -8.46 7.45 17.70
CA ASN A 2 -9.84 7.55 18.16
C ASN A 2 -10.71 7.91 16.97
N SER A 3 -11.83 7.22 16.80
CA SER A 3 -12.84 7.54 15.80
C SER A 3 -14.19 7.66 16.47
N TYR A 4 -14.93 8.69 16.06
CA TYR A 4 -16.26 9.00 16.56
C TYR A 4 -17.22 9.08 15.38
N ARG A 5 -18.35 8.39 15.48
CA ARG A 5 -19.46 8.51 14.53
C ARG A 5 -20.69 8.95 15.30
N ASN A 6 -21.29 10.07 14.89
CA ASN A 6 -22.55 10.54 15.44
C ASN A 6 -23.65 10.50 14.38
N SER A 7 -24.85 10.08 14.77
CA SER A 7 -26.03 10.07 13.91
C SER A 7 -27.26 10.42 14.75
N ASP A 8 -27.68 11.68 14.64
CA ASP A 8 -28.85 12.24 15.34
C ASP A 8 -30.15 12.10 14.52
N GLY A 9 -30.10 11.45 13.34
CA GLY A 9 -31.20 11.44 12.38
C GLY A 9 -32.39 10.64 12.86
N THR A 10 -33.57 11.26 12.94
CA THR A 10 -34.85 10.57 13.23
C THR A 10 -35.52 10.04 11.95
N GLU A 11 -34.76 9.75 10.91
CA GLU A 11 -35.30 9.57 9.56
C GLU A 11 -36.13 8.28 9.46
N TYR A 12 -37.32 8.42 8.86
CA TYR A 12 -38.31 7.36 8.71
C TYR A 12 -38.03 6.65 7.39
N MET A 13 -37.41 5.46 7.43
CA MET A 13 -37.25 4.61 6.26
C MET A 13 -38.40 3.60 6.19
N VAL A 14 -39.16 3.66 5.11
CA VAL A 14 -40.14 2.62 4.75
C VAL A 14 -39.47 1.69 3.76
N ASN A 15 -39.15 0.47 4.21
CA ASN A 15 -38.70 -0.56 3.30
C ASN A 15 -39.92 -1.37 2.83
N MET A 16 -40.24 -1.30 1.54
CA MET A 16 -41.34 -2.06 0.95
C MET A 16 -40.75 -3.26 0.22
N VAL A 17 -41.08 -4.47 0.69
CA VAL A 17 -40.67 -5.72 0.05
C VAL A 17 -41.92 -6.43 -0.45
N PHE A 18 -41.95 -6.82 -1.73
CA PHE A 18 -43.06 -7.63 -2.24
C PHE A 18 -42.83 -9.09 -1.86
N LEU A 19 -43.77 -9.67 -1.13
CA LEU A 19 -43.81 -11.10 -0.85
C LEU A 19 -44.05 -11.87 -2.17
N PRO A 20 -43.70 -13.18 -2.25
CA PRO A 20 -43.91 -14.00 -3.45
C PRO A 20 -45.37 -14.06 -3.94
N ASN A 21 -46.33 -13.69 -3.10
CA ASN A 21 -47.75 -13.59 -3.42
C ASN A 21 -48.18 -12.20 -3.93
N GLY A 22 -47.23 -11.30 -4.21
CA GLY A 22 -47.48 -9.95 -4.72
C GLY A 22 -47.98 -8.94 -3.68
N ARG A 23 -48.09 -9.31 -2.39
CA ARG A 23 -48.46 -8.36 -1.34
C ARG A 23 -47.26 -7.53 -0.91
N PRO A 24 -47.38 -6.20 -0.78
CA PRO A 24 -46.34 -5.37 -0.19
C PRO A 24 -46.26 -5.65 1.32
N ASP A 25 -45.07 -5.98 1.79
CA ASP A 25 -44.71 -6.02 3.20
C ASP A 25 -43.95 -4.73 3.54
N TYR A 26 -44.47 -3.96 4.49
CA TYR A 26 -43.90 -2.69 4.89
C TYR A 26 -43.13 -2.87 6.19
N THR A 27 -41.81 -2.76 6.11
CA THR A 27 -40.98 -2.65 7.31
C THR A 27 -40.73 -1.17 7.59
N TYR A 28 -41.33 -0.67 8.67
CA TYR A 28 -41.13 0.70 9.14
C TYR A 28 -39.92 0.73 10.07
N ILE A 29 -38.86 1.43 9.67
CA ILE A 29 -37.69 1.66 10.50
C ILE A 29 -37.60 3.17 10.74
N SER A 30 -37.73 3.59 11.99
CA SER A 30 -37.60 5.00 12.38
C SER A 30 -36.47 5.15 13.40
N GLY A 31 -35.50 6.02 13.10
CA GLY A 31 -34.47 6.47 14.04
C GLY A 31 -33.02 6.37 13.55
N GLY A 32 -32.10 6.90 14.37
CA GLY A 32 -30.69 7.09 14.03
C GLY A 32 -29.79 5.99 14.60
N PHE A 33 -28.58 5.85 14.05
CA PHE A 33 -27.60 4.84 14.48
C PHE A 33 -26.95 5.11 15.85
N GLY A 34 -27.27 6.26 16.48
CA GLY A 34 -26.73 6.68 17.76
C GLY A 34 -25.27 7.15 17.65
N GLN A 35 -24.60 7.19 18.80
CA GLN A 35 -23.22 7.63 18.94
C GLN A 35 -22.31 6.43 19.23
N GLU A 36 -21.27 6.27 18.39
CA GLU A 36 -20.28 5.21 18.54
C GLU A 36 -18.87 5.81 18.60
N SER A 37 -18.04 5.21 19.45
CA SER A 37 -16.61 5.49 19.53
C SER A 37 -15.78 4.21 19.43
N THR A 38 -14.62 4.34 18.78
CA THR A 38 -13.58 3.32 18.81
C THR A 38 -12.27 3.95 19.24
N GLU A 39 -11.55 3.28 20.12
CA GLU A 39 -10.24 3.69 20.61
C GLU A 39 -9.25 2.54 20.45
N GLN A 40 -8.06 2.83 19.93
CA GLN A 40 -6.95 1.88 19.90
C GLN A 40 -5.72 2.47 20.62
N ARG A 41 -5.16 1.70 21.55
CA ARG A 41 -3.92 1.99 22.28
C ARG A 41 -2.87 0.93 21.98
N ASN A 42 -1.67 1.38 21.61
CA ASN A 42 -0.54 0.53 21.29
C ASN A 42 0.64 0.87 22.20
N LEU A 43 1.24 -0.13 22.83
CA LEU A 43 2.50 -0.04 23.56
C LEU A 43 3.50 -1.00 22.93
N THR A 44 4.65 -0.48 22.51
CA THR A 44 5.70 -1.28 21.87
C THR A 44 7.03 -1.05 22.54
N LEU A 45 7.65 -2.14 23.02
CA LEU A 45 9.01 -2.17 23.51
C LEU A 45 9.89 -2.90 22.50
N LYS A 46 10.98 -2.29 22.07
CA LYS A 46 11.96 -2.92 21.17
C LYS A 46 13.36 -2.79 21.75
N SER A 47 14.13 -3.84 21.62
CA SER A 47 15.57 -3.80 21.88
C SER A 47 16.31 -4.54 20.78
N ARG A 48 17.51 -4.06 20.48
CA ARG A 48 18.42 -4.65 19.50
C ARG A 48 19.84 -4.53 20.04
N LEU A 49 20.55 -5.64 20.01
CA LEU A 49 21.98 -5.72 20.34
C LEU A 49 22.75 -6.03 19.06
N GLU A 50 23.62 -5.12 18.67
CA GLU A 50 24.51 -5.27 17.53
C GLU A 50 25.91 -5.62 18.04
N PHE A 51 26.45 -6.74 17.57
CA PHE A 51 27.80 -7.15 17.95
C PHE A 51 28.82 -6.49 17.02
N LYS A 52 30.02 -6.22 17.55
CA LYS A 52 31.14 -5.78 16.70
C LYS A 52 31.44 -6.88 15.68
N PRO A 53 31.73 -6.52 14.42
CA PRO A 53 32.14 -7.51 13.44
C PRO A 53 33.37 -8.31 13.90
N PHE A 54 33.38 -9.60 13.59
CA PHE A 54 34.50 -10.50 13.90
C PHE A 54 34.76 -11.47 12.76
N GLN A 55 35.96 -12.02 12.68
CA GLN A 55 36.35 -12.93 11.61
C GLN A 55 36.36 -14.38 12.07
N THR A 56 35.86 -15.29 11.23
CA THR A 56 36.13 -16.73 11.33
C THR A 56 36.79 -17.20 10.03
N GLY A 57 38.11 -17.45 10.09
CA GLY A 57 38.90 -17.71 8.89
C GLY A 57 38.84 -16.53 7.92
N ALA A 58 38.35 -16.77 6.70
CA ALA A 58 38.22 -15.75 5.65
C ALA A 58 36.87 -15.00 5.65
N ILE A 59 35.96 -15.33 6.58
CA ILE A 59 34.60 -14.80 6.63
C ILE A 59 34.50 -13.76 7.74
N GLU A 60 34.04 -12.56 7.42
CA GLU A 60 33.66 -11.55 8.40
C GLU A 60 32.17 -11.69 8.74
N HIS A 61 31.87 -11.82 10.03
CA HIS A 61 30.51 -11.90 10.58
C HIS A 61 30.14 -10.57 11.21
N ALA A 62 28.90 -10.12 11.00
CA ALA A 62 28.33 -8.94 11.65
C ALA A 62 26.94 -9.27 12.20
N PRO A 63 26.84 -10.02 13.31
CA PRO A 63 25.56 -10.47 13.82
C PRO A 63 24.85 -9.40 14.65
N TYR A 64 23.53 -9.50 14.69
CA TYR A 64 22.69 -8.80 15.64
C TYR A 64 21.56 -9.69 16.12
N VAL A 65 21.10 -9.42 17.34
CA VAL A 65 19.90 -10.03 17.91
C VAL A 65 18.95 -8.93 18.38
N GLY A 66 17.68 -9.24 18.49
CA GLY A 66 16.74 -8.33 19.08
C GLY A 66 15.48 -9.01 19.54
N PHE A 67 14.72 -8.27 20.35
CA PHE A 67 13.40 -8.67 20.80
C PHE A 67 12.42 -7.51 20.67
N GLU A 68 11.15 -7.85 20.55
CA GLU A 68 10.06 -6.90 20.44
C GLU A 68 8.87 -7.44 21.24
N LEU A 69 8.25 -6.56 22.03
CA LEU A 69 6.99 -6.81 22.72
C LEU A 69 6.02 -5.73 22.29
N ALA A 70 4.92 -6.12 21.66
CA ALA A 70 3.89 -5.21 21.20
C ALA A 70 2.55 -5.58 21.84
N HIS A 71 1.97 -4.68 22.62
CA HIS A 71 0.64 -4.81 23.21
C HIS A 71 -0.32 -3.83 22.53
N THR A 72 -1.43 -4.35 22.03
CA THR A 72 -2.48 -3.56 21.38
C THR A 72 -3.80 -3.82 22.08
N LYS A 73 -4.49 -2.76 22.47
CA LYS A 73 -5.86 -2.79 23.00
C LYS A 73 -6.76 -1.95 22.10
N GLY A 74 -7.86 -2.53 21.65
CA GLY A 74 -8.96 -1.84 21.00
C GLY A 74 -10.20 -1.84 21.90
N GLU A 75 -10.93 -0.74 21.89
CA GLU A 75 -12.21 -0.59 22.58
C GLU A 75 -13.24 -0.05 21.59
N PHE A 76 -14.47 -0.56 21.69
CA PHE A 76 -15.63 -0.06 20.98
C PHE A 76 -16.75 0.17 21.98
N VAL A 77 -17.31 1.38 21.94
CA VAL A 77 -18.40 1.82 22.81
C VAL A 77 -19.51 2.41 21.96
N ARG A 78 -20.75 2.03 22.24
CA ARG A 78 -21.93 2.74 21.77
C ARG A 78 -22.58 3.46 22.97
N ASP A 79 -22.44 4.79 22.99
CA ASP A 79 -22.78 5.65 24.13
C ASP A 79 -24.30 5.93 24.22
N GLN A 80 -24.99 5.88 23.08
CA GLN A 80 -26.42 6.18 22.96
C GLN A 80 -27.19 5.10 22.21
N ASP A 81 -28.46 4.94 22.55
CA ASP A 81 -29.36 3.98 21.92
C ASP A 81 -29.64 4.37 20.46
N ALA A 82 -29.66 3.38 19.57
CA ALA A 82 -30.14 3.56 18.21
C ALA A 82 -31.66 3.33 18.17
N TYR A 83 -32.42 4.32 17.71
CA TYR A 83 -33.86 4.15 17.49
C TYR A 83 -34.05 3.35 16.19
N GLY A 84 -34.61 2.15 16.31
CA GLY A 84 -34.64 1.12 15.26
C GLY A 84 -34.33 -0.29 15.78
N GLY A 85 -33.77 -0.42 16.99
CA GLY A 85 -33.46 -1.70 17.63
C GLY A 85 -32.34 -1.62 18.67
N GLN A 86 -32.69 -1.17 19.87
CA GLN A 86 -32.05 -1.23 21.21
C GLN A 86 -30.53 -1.05 21.49
N LYS A 87 -30.32 -0.36 22.63
CA LYS A 87 -29.33 -0.45 23.74
C LYS A 87 -27.82 -0.25 23.50
N ARG A 88 -27.20 0.34 24.54
CA ARG A 88 -25.75 0.50 24.74
C ARG A 88 -24.98 -0.82 24.66
N HIS A 89 -23.89 -0.82 23.90
CA HIS A 89 -22.98 -1.96 23.76
C HIS A 89 -21.54 -1.57 24.03
N TYR A 90 -20.82 -2.46 24.71
CA TYR A 90 -19.39 -2.34 24.98
C TYR A 90 -18.69 -3.62 24.54
N SER A 91 -17.66 -3.49 23.71
CA SER A 91 -16.76 -4.60 23.37
C SER A 91 -15.34 -4.08 23.40
N ASP A 92 -14.48 -4.69 24.19
CA ASP A 92 -13.04 -4.46 24.15
C ASP A 92 -12.35 -5.65 23.48
N GLY A 93 -11.11 -5.50 23.04
CA GLY A 93 -10.30 -6.58 22.49
C GLY A 93 -8.83 -6.25 22.67
N HIS A 94 -8.01 -7.22 23.05
CA HIS A 94 -6.58 -6.98 23.23
C HIS A 94 -5.77 -8.16 22.75
N TYR A 95 -4.55 -7.88 22.31
CA TYR A 95 -3.56 -8.89 22.04
C TYR A 95 -2.15 -8.38 22.35
N THR A 96 -1.29 -9.32 22.67
CA THR A 96 0.13 -9.11 22.90
C THR A 96 0.88 -10.02 21.94
N ASN A 97 1.86 -9.45 21.24
CA ASN A 97 2.80 -10.18 20.40
C ASN A 97 4.21 -10.06 21.00
N ALA A 98 4.88 -11.20 21.14
CA ALA A 98 6.27 -11.29 21.54
C ALA A 98 7.11 -11.85 20.39
N SER A 99 8.20 -11.17 20.09
CA SER A 99 9.07 -11.51 18.97
C SER A 99 10.52 -11.55 19.39
N VAL A 100 11.26 -12.51 18.84
CA VAL A 100 12.72 -12.58 18.94
C VAL A 100 13.30 -12.77 17.55
N TYR A 101 14.44 -12.16 17.27
CA TYR A 101 15.10 -12.28 15.99
C TYR A 101 16.61 -12.28 16.11
N VAL A 102 17.25 -13.01 15.21
CA VAL A 102 18.70 -13.08 15.03
C VAL A 102 19.02 -12.94 13.56
N SER A 103 20.12 -12.27 13.25
CA SER A 103 20.62 -12.14 11.89
C SER A 103 22.14 -12.11 11.92
N ASP A 104 22.76 -12.64 10.88
CA ASP A 104 24.19 -12.52 10.63
C ASP A 104 24.44 -12.16 9.17
N ARG A 105 25.30 -11.17 8.96
CA ARG A 105 25.85 -10.82 7.65
C ARG A 105 27.25 -11.40 7.58
N MET A 106 27.41 -12.40 6.73
CA MET A 106 28.68 -13.05 6.44
C MET A 106 29.25 -12.49 5.15
N SER A 107 30.40 -11.82 5.21
CA SER A 107 31.07 -11.24 4.05
C SER A 107 32.36 -12.00 3.75
N TRP A 108 32.54 -12.38 2.49
CA TRP A 108 33.74 -13.05 2.00
C TRP A 108 34.09 -12.51 0.61
N GLN A 109 35.20 -11.78 0.51
CA GLN A 109 35.64 -11.12 -0.71
C GLN A 109 34.53 -10.26 -1.33
N ARG A 110 33.99 -10.68 -2.48
CA ARG A 110 32.97 -9.97 -3.26
C ARG A 110 31.54 -10.45 -2.95
N LEU A 111 31.40 -11.41 -2.04
CA LEU A 111 30.14 -12.02 -1.67
C LEU A 111 29.75 -11.58 -0.26
N ALA A 112 28.46 -11.29 -0.06
CA ALA A 112 27.89 -11.12 1.26
C ALA A 112 26.58 -11.89 1.36
N LEU A 113 26.50 -12.82 2.31
CA LEU A 113 25.31 -13.57 2.63
C LEU A 113 24.76 -13.08 3.96
N THR A 114 23.59 -12.46 3.93
CA THR A 114 22.81 -12.13 5.12
C THR A 114 21.78 -13.23 5.36
N THR A 115 21.82 -13.86 6.52
CA THR A 115 20.78 -14.81 6.96
C THR A 115 20.16 -14.30 8.24
N GLY A 116 18.86 -14.53 8.41
CA GLY A 116 18.14 -14.15 9.60
C GLY A 116 16.94 -15.03 9.87
N LEU A 117 16.56 -15.08 11.13
CA LEU A 117 15.42 -15.84 11.63
C LEU A 117 14.66 -14.97 12.62
N ARG A 118 13.36 -14.84 12.43
CA ARG A 118 12.45 -14.20 13.38
C ARG A 118 11.39 -15.19 13.84
N MET A 119 11.09 -15.19 15.12
CA MET A 119 10.00 -15.96 15.71
C MET A 119 9.03 -14.98 16.37
N ASP A 120 7.75 -15.11 16.07
CA ASP A 120 6.66 -14.28 16.61
C ASP A 120 5.64 -15.18 17.32
N LYS A 121 5.19 -14.77 18.51
CA LYS A 121 4.16 -15.45 19.31
C LYS A 121 3.08 -14.45 19.69
N ASP A 122 1.85 -14.68 19.22
CA ASP A 122 0.69 -13.92 19.67
C ASP A 122 -0.12 -14.70 20.72
N ASN A 123 -0.80 -13.97 21.60
CA ASN A 123 -1.65 -14.56 22.64
C ASN A 123 -3.14 -14.62 22.28
N TYR A 124 -3.56 -14.06 21.14
CA TYR A 124 -4.98 -14.03 20.75
C TYR A 124 -5.37 -15.29 20.00
N PHE A 125 -4.65 -15.63 18.94
CA PHE A 125 -4.78 -16.91 18.23
C PHE A 125 -3.84 -17.99 18.78
N GLY A 126 -2.84 -17.60 19.58
CA GLY A 126 -1.87 -18.53 20.14
C GLY A 126 -0.85 -19.01 19.10
N ASN A 127 -0.77 -18.38 17.93
CA ASN A 127 0.09 -18.85 16.85
C ASN A 127 1.57 -18.58 17.14
N THR A 128 2.41 -19.49 16.67
CA THR A 128 3.88 -19.36 16.73
C THR A 128 4.41 -19.38 15.31
N ASN A 129 4.96 -18.27 14.87
CA ASN A 129 5.30 -18.04 13.47
C ASN A 129 6.82 -17.91 13.31
N LEU A 130 7.39 -18.67 12.38
CA LEU A 130 8.83 -18.69 12.13
C LEU A 130 9.14 -18.14 10.73
N ALA A 131 9.83 -17.00 10.69
CA ALA A 131 10.11 -16.22 9.49
C ALA A 131 11.62 -16.21 9.16
N PRO A 132 12.12 -17.21 8.43
CA PRO A 132 13.47 -17.20 7.86
C PRO A 132 13.60 -16.16 6.74
N ARG A 133 14.80 -15.55 6.63
CA ARG A 133 15.15 -14.58 5.58
C ARG A 133 16.60 -14.77 5.15
N THR A 134 16.84 -14.72 3.85
CA THR A 134 18.17 -14.78 3.26
C THR A 134 18.33 -13.72 2.17
N LEU A 135 19.54 -13.18 2.06
CA LEU A 135 19.94 -12.26 1.00
C LEU A 135 21.40 -12.52 0.66
N LEU A 136 21.67 -12.96 -0.56
CA LEU A 136 23.00 -13.02 -1.15
C LEU A 136 23.23 -11.77 -1.99
N GLU A 137 24.38 -11.15 -1.82
CA GLU A 137 24.86 -10.02 -2.62
C GLU A 137 26.21 -10.38 -3.21
N TRP A 138 26.42 -10.03 -4.48
CA TRP A 138 27.64 -10.31 -5.21
C TRP A 138 28.05 -9.09 -6.05
N ASP A 139 29.24 -8.56 -5.78
CA ASP A 139 29.93 -7.64 -6.69
C ASP A 139 30.67 -8.46 -7.76
N VAL A 140 30.07 -8.53 -8.95
CA VAL A 140 30.48 -9.47 -10.00
C VAL A 140 31.91 -9.20 -10.46
N LEU A 141 32.24 -7.92 -10.65
CA LEU A 141 33.53 -7.48 -11.17
C LEU A 141 34.50 -7.05 -10.07
N GLY A 142 34.01 -6.81 -8.84
CA GLY A 142 34.81 -6.28 -7.73
C GLY A 142 35.00 -4.77 -7.79
N THR A 143 34.30 -4.08 -8.69
CA THR A 143 34.35 -2.62 -8.90
C THR A 143 33.19 -1.90 -8.23
N GLY A 144 32.20 -2.63 -7.71
CA GLY A 144 30.93 -2.11 -7.18
C GLY A 144 29.93 -1.67 -8.24
N GLU A 145 30.31 -1.66 -9.52
CA GLU A 145 29.48 -1.17 -10.62
C GLU A 145 28.39 -2.16 -11.03
N THR A 146 28.70 -3.45 -11.03
CA THR A 146 27.77 -4.53 -11.38
C THR A 146 27.49 -5.37 -10.14
N ARG A 147 26.31 -5.19 -9.56
CA ARG A 147 25.90 -5.91 -8.34
C ARG A 147 24.68 -6.77 -8.60
N LEU A 148 24.81 -8.06 -8.32
CA LEU A 148 23.70 -8.99 -8.31
C LEU A 148 23.29 -9.24 -6.86
N SER A 149 22.00 -9.23 -6.58
CA SER A 149 21.49 -9.65 -5.28
C SER A 149 20.26 -10.53 -5.44
N GLY A 150 20.09 -11.47 -4.52
CA GLY A 150 19.00 -12.41 -4.56
C GLY A 150 18.71 -13.01 -3.20
N GLY A 151 17.45 -13.31 -2.92
CA GLY A 151 17.06 -13.78 -1.60
C GLY A 151 15.72 -14.48 -1.58
N TRP A 152 15.51 -15.23 -0.50
CA TRP A 152 14.22 -15.82 -0.16
C TRP A 152 13.82 -15.36 1.25
N SER A 153 12.55 -15.04 1.43
CA SER A 153 12.05 -14.56 2.72
C SER A 153 10.62 -14.99 2.96
N ARG A 154 10.29 -15.30 4.21
CA ARG A 154 8.91 -15.48 4.67
C ARG A 154 8.46 -14.29 5.50
N TYR A 155 7.25 -13.79 5.23
CA TYR A 155 6.62 -12.70 5.98
C TYR A 155 5.26 -13.16 6.49
N TYR A 156 5.00 -13.00 7.79
CA TYR A 156 3.68 -13.24 8.39
C TYR A 156 2.98 -11.91 8.66
N GLY A 157 1.65 -11.88 8.55
CA GLY A 157 0.90 -10.68 8.95
C GLY A 157 -0.60 -10.81 8.74
N MET A 158 -1.39 -10.33 9.69
CA MET A 158 -2.85 -10.19 9.58
C MET A 158 -3.36 -9.09 10.52
N ASP A 159 -4.59 -8.65 10.31
CA ASP A 159 -5.27 -7.73 11.22
C ASP A 159 -5.92 -8.47 12.40
N ILE A 160 -5.10 -8.79 13.40
CA ILE A 160 -5.53 -9.50 14.62
C ILE A 160 -6.63 -8.71 15.34
N LEU A 161 -6.46 -7.39 15.49
CA LEU A 161 -7.41 -6.57 16.23
C LEU A 161 -8.75 -6.46 15.50
N GLY A 162 -8.74 -6.23 14.18
CA GLY A 162 -9.97 -6.14 13.40
C GLY A 162 -10.81 -7.42 13.46
N ILE A 163 -10.16 -8.57 13.30
CA ILE A 163 -10.81 -9.89 13.41
C ILE A 163 -11.35 -10.09 14.84
N ALA A 164 -10.55 -9.78 15.86
CA ALA A 164 -10.95 -9.91 17.26
C ALA A 164 -12.15 -9.04 17.62
N MET A 165 -12.13 -7.78 17.18
CA MET A 165 -13.23 -6.84 17.43
C MET A 165 -14.51 -7.28 16.70
N ARG A 166 -14.39 -7.88 15.51
CA ARG A 166 -15.55 -8.40 14.78
C ARG A 166 -16.18 -9.59 15.49
N GLU A 167 -15.38 -10.55 15.95
CA GLU A 167 -15.86 -11.68 16.75
C GLU A 167 -16.57 -11.22 18.01
N ARG A 168 -15.97 -10.32 18.80
CA ARG A 168 -16.59 -9.79 20.03
C ARG A 168 -17.83 -8.94 19.78
N LYS A 169 -17.84 -8.09 18.76
CA LYS A 169 -19.04 -7.35 18.37
C LYS A 169 -20.19 -8.27 17.98
N SER A 170 -19.90 -9.44 17.39
CA SER A 170 -20.92 -10.41 17.02
C SER A 170 -21.60 -11.10 18.22
N GLN A 171 -21.01 -11.02 19.42
CA GLN A 171 -21.56 -11.59 20.66
C GLN A 171 -22.48 -10.61 21.41
N LEU A 172 -22.55 -9.36 20.97
CA LEU A 172 -23.41 -8.33 21.56
C LEU A 172 -24.89 -8.60 21.20
N HIS A 173 -25.77 -8.66 22.20
CA HIS A 173 -27.18 -9.02 22.03
C HIS A 173 -28.02 -7.88 21.43
N THR A 174 -28.90 -8.15 20.46
CA THR A 174 -29.88 -7.16 19.97
C THR A 174 -31.24 -7.47 20.58
N LEU A 175 -31.79 -6.51 21.33
CA LEU A 175 -33.16 -6.62 21.80
C LEU A 175 -34.09 -5.98 20.75
N LEU A 176 -34.96 -6.76 20.12
CA LEU A 176 -35.91 -6.26 19.12
C LEU A 176 -37.24 -5.94 19.80
N VAL A 177 -37.74 -4.71 19.69
CA VAL A 177 -39.09 -4.39 20.19
C VAL A 177 -40.10 -4.82 19.13
N THR A 178 -40.88 -5.86 19.40
CA THR A 178 -41.98 -6.30 18.53
C THR A 178 -43.31 -6.00 19.23
N GLY A 179 -44.12 -5.11 18.65
CA GLY A 179 -45.44 -4.77 19.22
C GLY A 179 -45.41 -4.12 20.60
N GLY A 180 -44.36 -3.34 20.91
CA GLY A 180 -44.20 -2.64 22.19
C GLY A 180 -43.56 -3.48 23.31
N ASN A 181 -43.38 -4.78 23.11
CA ASN A 181 -42.68 -5.65 24.06
C ASN A 181 -41.22 -5.88 23.64
N PRO A 182 -40.24 -5.78 24.55
CA PRO A 182 -38.88 -6.23 24.29
C PRO A 182 -38.90 -7.73 24.02
N VAL A 183 -38.49 -8.13 22.82
CA VAL A 183 -38.22 -9.54 22.49
C VAL A 183 -36.71 -9.69 22.40
N ASP A 184 -36.14 -10.48 23.31
CA ASP A 184 -34.76 -10.91 23.18
C ASP A 184 -34.68 -11.89 22.02
N ARG A 185 -34.19 -11.40 20.88
CA ARG A 185 -33.93 -12.21 19.70
C ARG A 185 -32.45 -12.10 19.41
N PRO A 186 -31.66 -13.18 19.56
CA PRO A 186 -30.27 -13.16 19.15
C PRO A 186 -30.22 -12.96 17.61
N SER A 187 -30.04 -11.72 17.18
CA SER A 187 -29.90 -11.37 15.76
C SER A 187 -28.42 -11.33 15.42
N HIS A 188 -27.74 -12.48 15.46
CA HIS A 188 -26.29 -12.46 15.26
C HIS A 188 -25.88 -13.50 14.23
N THR A 189 -25.46 -12.98 13.08
CA THR A 189 -24.43 -13.64 12.29
C THR A 189 -23.21 -13.80 13.20
N ALA A 190 -23.06 -14.97 13.81
CA ALA A 190 -21.93 -15.27 14.67
C ALA A 190 -20.65 -15.41 13.83
N TYR A 191 -19.56 -14.80 14.28
CA TYR A 191 -18.24 -15.01 13.67
C TYR A 191 -17.43 -15.94 14.57
N LYS A 192 -17.04 -17.08 14.03
CA LYS A 192 -16.27 -18.10 14.76
C LYS A 192 -14.81 -18.07 14.36
N LEU A 193 -13.96 -18.14 15.37
CA LEU A 193 -12.51 -18.30 15.24
C LEU A 193 -12.17 -19.71 15.69
N ASP A 194 -11.89 -20.59 14.73
CA ASP A 194 -11.49 -21.97 15.02
C ASP A 194 -10.13 -22.25 14.38
N GLY A 195 -9.08 -22.30 15.19
CA GLY A 195 -7.73 -22.64 14.75
C GLY A 195 -7.15 -21.73 13.66
N LEU A 196 -7.59 -20.47 13.58
CA LEU A 196 -7.15 -19.53 12.54
C LEU A 196 -5.64 -19.29 12.61
N LYS A 197 -4.92 -19.68 11.56
CA LYS A 197 -3.47 -19.52 11.45
C LYS A 197 -3.11 -18.14 10.94
N THR A 198 -1.93 -17.66 11.31
CA THR A 198 -1.37 -16.43 10.74
C THR A 198 -0.99 -16.67 9.27
N PRO A 199 -1.56 -15.92 8.32
CA PRO A 199 -1.22 -16.03 6.91
C PRO A 199 0.22 -15.55 6.67
N TYR A 200 0.82 -16.02 5.57
CA TYR A 200 2.19 -15.65 5.22
C TYR A 200 2.41 -15.53 3.71
N ASP A 201 3.43 -14.78 3.34
CA ASP A 201 3.95 -14.64 1.98
C ASP A 201 5.39 -15.18 1.93
N ASP A 202 5.61 -16.14 1.03
CA ASP A 202 6.96 -16.56 0.62
C ASP A 202 7.39 -15.73 -0.58
N GLU A 203 8.49 -14.98 -0.44
CA GLU A 203 9.03 -14.08 -1.45
C GLU A 203 10.37 -14.59 -1.98
N TRP A 204 10.50 -14.64 -3.30
CA TRP A 204 11.77 -14.70 -4.02
C TRP A 204 12.03 -13.33 -4.65
N ALA A 205 13.22 -12.79 -4.44
CA ALA A 205 13.64 -11.52 -5.03
C ALA A 205 14.98 -11.68 -5.71
N LEU A 206 15.12 -11.11 -6.91
CA LEU A 206 16.37 -11.02 -7.66
C LEU A 206 16.52 -9.58 -8.15
N ARG A 207 17.72 -9.00 -8.03
CA ARG A 207 18.02 -7.65 -8.51
C ARG A 207 19.39 -7.60 -9.16
N LEU A 208 19.44 -6.98 -10.33
CA LEU A 208 20.67 -6.60 -11.02
C LEU A 208 20.77 -5.08 -10.99
N GLN A 209 21.84 -4.56 -10.38
CA GLN A 209 22.19 -3.14 -10.47
C GLN A 209 23.42 -2.99 -11.35
N GLN A 210 23.35 -2.04 -12.29
CA GLN A 210 24.45 -1.65 -13.15
C GLN A 210 24.67 -0.14 -13.05
N GLN A 211 25.87 0.27 -12.70
CA GLN A 211 26.34 1.64 -12.88
C GLN A 211 26.57 1.87 -14.38
N LEU A 212 25.88 2.84 -14.98
CA LEU A 212 25.99 3.15 -16.42
C LEU A 212 26.98 4.28 -16.70
N SER A 213 27.15 5.19 -15.75
CA SER A 213 28.11 6.30 -15.79
C SER A 213 28.49 6.69 -14.35
N SER A 214 29.36 7.67 -14.14
CA SER A 214 29.67 8.17 -12.78
C SER A 214 28.47 8.76 -12.03
N THR A 215 27.36 9.06 -12.73
CA THR A 215 26.20 9.76 -12.16
C THR A 215 24.88 9.04 -12.36
N VAL A 216 24.83 7.93 -13.11
CA VAL A 216 23.60 7.20 -13.46
C VAL A 216 23.75 5.71 -13.20
N ALA A 217 22.73 5.12 -12.58
CA ALA A 217 22.60 3.68 -12.39
C ALA A 217 21.24 3.17 -12.89
N ALA A 218 21.25 1.98 -13.48
CA ALA A 218 20.06 1.22 -13.79
C ALA A 218 19.92 0.02 -12.83
N GLU A 219 18.68 -0.37 -12.56
CA GLU A 219 18.35 -1.51 -11.71
C GLU A 219 17.19 -2.28 -12.33
N LEU A 220 17.37 -3.58 -12.49
CA LEU A 220 16.31 -4.51 -12.88
C LEU A 220 16.01 -5.41 -11.68
N ALA A 221 14.77 -5.36 -11.19
CA ALA A 221 14.30 -6.17 -10.08
C ALA A 221 13.19 -7.11 -10.54
N TYR A 222 13.24 -8.35 -10.07
CA TYR A 222 12.18 -9.34 -10.20
C TYR A 222 11.79 -9.84 -8.82
N VAL A 223 10.49 -9.84 -8.53
CA VAL A 223 9.93 -10.32 -7.27
C VAL A 223 8.78 -11.28 -7.55
N ARG A 224 8.79 -12.43 -6.89
CA ARG A 224 7.72 -13.41 -6.91
C ARG A 224 7.27 -13.70 -5.49
N ARG A 225 5.97 -13.52 -5.23
CA ARG A 225 5.33 -13.76 -3.93
C ARG A 225 4.28 -14.85 -4.03
N TYR A 226 4.27 -15.75 -3.05
CA TYR A 226 3.22 -16.74 -2.85
C TYR A 226 2.54 -16.50 -1.51
N GLY A 227 1.33 -15.95 -1.55
CA GLY A 227 0.46 -15.79 -0.39
C GLY A 227 -0.22 -17.11 -0.05
N ARG A 228 -0.02 -17.57 1.18
CA ARG A 228 -0.49 -18.85 1.70
C ARG A 228 -1.27 -18.64 2.98
N GLN A 229 -2.23 -19.54 3.21
CA GLN A 229 -3.06 -19.52 4.41
C GLN A 229 -3.79 -18.18 4.62
N GLN A 230 -4.05 -17.41 3.55
CA GLN A 230 -4.70 -16.11 3.66
C GLN A 230 -6.09 -16.30 4.28
N VAL A 231 -6.44 -15.34 5.12
CA VAL A 231 -7.72 -15.34 5.83
C VAL A 231 -8.85 -15.24 4.81
N SER A 232 -9.85 -16.08 4.99
CA SER A 232 -11.12 -16.09 4.27
C SER A 232 -12.25 -16.39 5.25
N ILE A 233 -13.49 -16.19 4.84
CA ILE A 233 -14.66 -16.62 5.60
C ILE A 233 -15.45 -17.68 4.84
N GLU A 234 -16.17 -18.52 5.58
CA GLU A 234 -17.14 -19.46 5.03
C GLU A 234 -18.40 -19.45 5.89
N GLY A 235 -19.57 -19.60 5.26
CA GLY A 235 -20.86 -19.67 5.95
C GLY A 235 -21.89 -18.71 5.38
N LEU A 236 -22.99 -18.54 6.11
CA LEU A 236 -24.11 -17.70 5.70
C LEU A 236 -24.56 -16.90 6.92
N ALA A 237 -25.10 -15.70 6.70
CA ALA A 237 -25.62 -14.85 7.77
C ALA A 237 -26.56 -15.59 8.75
N LYS A 238 -27.41 -16.50 8.23
CA LYS A 238 -28.36 -17.31 9.02
C LYS A 238 -27.67 -18.33 9.95
N THR A 239 -26.52 -18.87 9.55
CA THR A 239 -25.80 -19.93 10.29
C THR A 239 -24.54 -19.43 11.00
N GLY A 240 -24.13 -18.20 10.70
CA GLY A 240 -22.85 -17.64 11.09
C GLY A 240 -21.75 -17.86 10.04
N TYR A 241 -20.67 -17.10 10.20
CA TYR A 241 -19.44 -17.21 9.43
C TYR A 241 -18.33 -17.82 10.29
N THR A 242 -17.44 -18.58 9.65
CA THR A 242 -16.23 -19.14 10.26
C THR A 242 -15.03 -18.61 9.50
N TYR A 243 -14.05 -18.07 10.21
CA TYR A 243 -12.78 -17.68 9.61
C TYR A 243 -11.95 -18.92 9.28
N THR A 244 -11.39 -18.95 8.07
CA THR A 244 -10.58 -20.05 7.53
C THR A 244 -9.28 -19.53 6.90
N ASN A 245 -8.37 -20.43 6.55
CA ASN A 245 -7.10 -20.13 5.90
C ASN A 245 -7.07 -20.59 4.42
N ASN A 246 -8.21 -20.49 3.73
CA ASN A 246 -8.37 -21.02 2.38
C ASN A 246 -7.95 -20.03 1.29
N GLY A 247 -7.73 -18.75 1.65
CA GLY A 247 -7.21 -17.74 0.75
C GLY A 247 -5.76 -18.03 0.30
N LYS A 248 -5.47 -17.75 -0.96
CA LYS A 248 -4.16 -17.94 -1.60
C LYS A 248 -3.97 -16.87 -2.68
N SER A 249 -2.73 -16.43 -2.86
CA SER A 249 -2.36 -15.54 -3.95
C SER A 249 -1.00 -15.90 -4.54
N LYS A 250 -0.78 -15.45 -5.78
CA LYS A 250 0.52 -15.45 -6.45
C LYS A 250 0.69 -14.10 -7.12
N THR A 251 1.84 -13.46 -6.92
CA THR A 251 2.18 -12.19 -7.56
C THR A 251 3.57 -12.29 -8.16
N ASP A 252 3.70 -11.85 -9.40
CA ASP A 252 4.94 -11.69 -10.13
C ASP A 252 5.08 -10.20 -10.48
N ALA A 253 6.24 -9.60 -10.19
CA ALA A 253 6.52 -8.20 -10.50
C ALA A 253 7.92 -8.05 -11.08
N ILE A 254 8.04 -7.28 -12.16
CA ILE A 254 9.30 -6.85 -12.76
C ILE A 254 9.34 -5.33 -12.71
N THR A 255 10.42 -4.78 -12.16
CA THR A 255 10.65 -3.34 -12.09
C THR A 255 11.96 -2.98 -12.76
N LEU A 256 11.92 -2.04 -13.69
CA LEU A 256 13.08 -1.36 -14.23
C LEU A 256 13.17 0.03 -13.60
N SER A 257 14.31 0.36 -13.03
CA SER A 257 14.58 1.67 -12.43
C SER A 257 15.80 2.31 -13.08
N LEU A 258 15.70 3.59 -13.40
CA LEU A 258 16.83 4.44 -13.78
C LEU A 258 16.92 5.56 -12.75
N LYS A 259 18.09 5.73 -12.14
CA LYS A 259 18.30 6.71 -11.06
C LYS A 259 19.63 7.42 -11.20
N ASN A 260 19.65 8.68 -10.80
CA ASN A 260 20.90 9.38 -10.57
C ASN A 260 21.55 8.89 -9.26
N THR A 261 22.85 8.65 -9.30
CA THR A 261 23.67 8.30 -8.13
C THR A 261 24.43 9.51 -7.59
N ALA A 262 24.58 10.55 -8.42
CA ALA A 262 25.05 11.87 -8.04
C ALA A 262 24.21 12.93 -8.78
N PRO A 263 24.00 14.11 -8.18
CA PRO A 263 23.23 15.15 -8.83
C PRO A 263 23.94 15.68 -10.08
N TRP A 264 23.18 16.10 -11.10
CA TRP A 264 23.72 16.86 -12.22
C TRP A 264 23.51 18.36 -12.01
N THR A 265 24.43 19.16 -12.53
CA THR A 265 24.39 20.62 -12.44
C THR A 265 23.61 21.21 -13.59
N LEU A 266 22.70 22.12 -13.28
CA LEU A 266 22.04 23.01 -14.26
C LEU A 266 22.17 24.44 -13.74
N GLY A 267 23.09 25.22 -14.30
CA GLY A 267 23.49 26.51 -13.72
C GLY A 267 24.02 26.34 -12.29
N GLN A 268 23.44 27.06 -11.32
CA GLN A 268 23.78 26.95 -9.88
C GLN A 268 22.95 25.90 -9.14
N SER A 269 22.11 25.15 -9.85
CA SER A 269 21.19 24.19 -9.25
C SER A 269 21.65 22.74 -9.44
N LEU A 270 21.37 21.91 -8.43
CA LEU A 270 21.70 20.49 -8.39
C LEU A 270 20.42 19.68 -8.49
N TRP A 271 20.39 18.75 -9.44
CA TRP A 271 19.20 17.97 -9.75
C TRP A 271 19.44 16.49 -9.62
N THR A 272 18.41 15.77 -9.15
CA THR A 272 18.35 14.31 -9.13
C THR A 272 17.05 13.86 -9.77
N ALA A 273 17.07 12.71 -10.43
CA ALA A 273 15.89 12.09 -11.01
C ALA A 273 15.89 10.59 -10.77
N ARG A 274 14.68 10.06 -10.77
CA ARG A 274 14.41 8.63 -10.75
C ARG A 274 13.19 8.34 -11.61
N VAL A 275 13.30 7.31 -12.43
CA VAL A 275 12.19 6.73 -13.18
C VAL A 275 12.08 5.25 -12.81
N ASP A 276 10.87 4.81 -12.52
CA ASP A 276 10.52 3.42 -12.23
C ASP A 276 9.40 2.98 -13.16
N VAL A 277 9.57 1.83 -13.81
CA VAL A 277 8.56 1.17 -14.63
C VAL A 277 8.35 -0.23 -14.06
N THR A 278 7.15 -0.51 -13.60
CA THR A 278 6.78 -1.80 -13.00
C THR A 278 5.68 -2.47 -13.80
N TYR A 279 5.90 -3.73 -14.14
CA TYR A 279 4.87 -4.66 -14.58
C TYR A 279 4.56 -5.65 -13.47
N GLN A 280 3.28 -5.83 -13.13
CA GLN A 280 2.82 -6.76 -12.13
C GLN A 280 1.69 -7.64 -12.67
N HIS A 281 1.77 -8.94 -12.41
CA HIS A 281 0.70 -9.88 -12.64
C HIS A 281 0.37 -10.62 -11.36
N SER A 282 -0.92 -10.75 -11.03
CA SER A 282 -1.37 -11.45 -9.83
C SER A 282 -2.50 -12.40 -10.14
N LYS A 283 -2.57 -13.51 -9.39
CA LYS A 283 -3.67 -14.47 -9.32
C LYS A 283 -4.06 -14.68 -7.86
N ARG A 284 -5.34 -14.82 -7.56
CA ARG A 284 -5.83 -15.10 -6.20
C ARG A 284 -7.22 -15.73 -6.22
N ASN A 285 -7.59 -16.39 -5.14
CA ASN A 285 -8.88 -17.08 -5.02
C ASN A 285 -9.92 -16.35 -4.15
N ASN A 286 -9.67 -15.14 -3.71
CA ASN A 286 -10.59 -14.30 -2.95
C ASN A 286 -10.69 -12.92 -3.60
N LYS A 287 -11.76 -12.18 -3.34
CA LYS A 287 -11.90 -10.80 -3.83
C LYS A 287 -11.11 -9.84 -2.94
N LEU A 288 -10.40 -8.89 -3.55
CA LEU A 288 -9.53 -7.98 -2.78
C LEU A 288 -10.37 -6.92 -2.06
N ALA A 289 -11.46 -6.47 -2.68
CA ALA A 289 -12.39 -5.50 -2.11
C ALA A 289 -13.00 -5.98 -0.77
N ASP A 290 -13.16 -7.29 -0.60
CA ASP A 290 -13.78 -7.88 0.59
C ASP A 290 -12.77 -8.02 1.76
N GLY A 291 -11.48 -7.77 1.53
CA GLY A 291 -10.45 -7.82 2.57
C GLY A 291 -10.41 -9.18 3.29
N TYR A 292 -10.53 -9.14 4.62
CA TYR A 292 -10.55 -10.34 5.47
C TYR A 292 -11.94 -11.00 5.59
N ASP A 293 -12.97 -10.38 5.04
CA ASP A 293 -14.34 -10.92 5.02
C ASP A 293 -14.68 -11.56 3.66
N GLY A 294 -13.68 -11.81 2.82
CA GLY A 294 -13.85 -12.45 1.52
C GLY A 294 -13.91 -13.96 1.61
N GLU A 295 -14.83 -14.56 0.86
CA GLU A 295 -14.86 -16.02 0.67
C GLU A 295 -13.72 -16.48 -0.26
N ALA A 296 -13.22 -17.70 -0.03
CA ALA A 296 -12.28 -18.35 -0.93
C ALA A 296 -13.03 -19.15 -2.00
N GLU A 297 -12.87 -18.76 -3.26
CA GLU A 297 -13.49 -19.40 -4.42
C GLU A 297 -12.71 -20.66 -4.87
N ALA A 298 -13.45 -21.70 -5.25
CA ALA A 298 -12.87 -22.92 -5.84
C ALA A 298 -12.23 -22.62 -7.21
N GLN A 299 -10.92 -22.81 -7.31
CA GLN A 299 -10.13 -22.39 -8.48
C GLN A 299 -10.28 -23.33 -9.70
N GLU A 300 -10.62 -24.59 -9.46
CA GLU A 300 -10.67 -25.64 -10.49
C GLU A 300 -11.98 -25.67 -11.29
N GLU A 301 -12.99 -24.92 -10.85
CA GLU A 301 -14.27 -24.83 -11.55
C GLU A 301 -14.12 -24.12 -12.90
N ASN A 302 -14.77 -24.66 -13.94
CA ASN A 302 -14.85 -23.97 -15.21
C ASN A 302 -15.93 -22.87 -15.15
N ILE A 303 -15.58 -21.69 -15.65
CA ILE A 303 -16.48 -20.54 -15.78
C ILE A 303 -16.40 -19.98 -17.19
N TYR A 304 -17.48 -19.37 -17.66
CA TYR A 304 -17.42 -18.54 -18.86
C TYR A 304 -16.94 -17.14 -18.49
N TYR A 305 -15.89 -16.67 -19.16
CA TYR A 305 -15.35 -15.32 -19.01
C TYR A 305 -15.06 -14.73 -20.39
N ASN A 306 -15.69 -13.60 -20.72
CA ASN A 306 -15.64 -12.98 -22.05
C ASN A 306 -15.99 -13.92 -23.22
N GLY A 307 -16.89 -14.89 -22.99
CA GLY A 307 -17.31 -15.86 -24.01
C GLY A 307 -16.46 -17.14 -24.05
N ASP A 308 -15.30 -17.16 -23.39
CA ASP A 308 -14.41 -18.33 -23.34
C ASP A 308 -14.63 -19.15 -22.06
N LEU A 309 -14.58 -20.48 -22.18
CA LEU A 309 -14.59 -21.38 -21.03
C LEU A 309 -13.17 -21.46 -20.44
N ILE A 310 -12.98 -20.90 -19.25
CA ILE A 310 -11.70 -20.89 -18.53
C ILE A 310 -11.84 -21.49 -17.14
N ARG A 311 -10.75 -21.92 -16.49
CA ARG A 311 -10.78 -22.21 -15.05
C ARG A 311 -10.96 -20.91 -14.27
N ARG A 312 -11.72 -20.95 -13.18
CA ARG A 312 -11.97 -19.78 -12.31
C ARG A 312 -10.68 -19.16 -11.81
N GLY A 313 -9.67 -19.96 -11.50
CA GLY A 313 -8.37 -19.47 -11.06
C GLY A 313 -7.51 -18.79 -12.13
N ASP A 314 -7.86 -18.94 -13.40
CA ASP A 314 -7.22 -18.23 -14.51
C ASP A 314 -7.93 -16.93 -14.87
N ARG A 315 -9.08 -16.65 -14.22
CA ARG A 315 -9.76 -15.36 -14.34
C ARG A 315 -8.80 -14.25 -13.89
N PRO A 316 -8.66 -13.16 -14.66
CA PRO A 316 -7.92 -11.99 -14.21
C PRO A 316 -8.42 -11.54 -12.83
N VAL A 317 -7.48 -11.17 -11.95
CA VAL A 317 -7.84 -10.56 -10.66
C VAL A 317 -8.62 -9.28 -10.96
N GLY A 318 -9.77 -9.14 -10.30
CA GLY A 318 -10.67 -7.99 -10.42
C GLY A 318 -10.07 -6.71 -9.84
N ASP A 319 -10.91 -5.88 -9.23
CA ASP A 319 -10.59 -4.53 -8.74
C ASP A 319 -9.21 -4.41 -8.06
N TYR A 320 -8.59 -3.23 -8.22
CA TYR A 320 -7.27 -2.86 -7.68
C TYR A 320 -6.06 -3.59 -8.30
N ASN A 321 -6.24 -4.31 -9.41
CA ASN A 321 -5.12 -4.86 -10.19
C ASN A 321 -4.72 -3.89 -11.32
N LEU A 322 -3.64 -3.12 -11.09
CA LEU A 322 -3.04 -2.23 -12.09
C LEU A 322 -1.71 -2.84 -12.57
N PRO A 323 -1.70 -3.54 -13.72
CA PRO A 323 -0.54 -4.30 -14.16
C PRO A 323 0.64 -3.42 -14.53
N TRP A 324 0.41 -2.18 -14.98
CA TRP A 324 1.49 -1.24 -15.30
C TRP A 324 1.46 -0.07 -14.33
N ARG A 325 2.63 0.23 -13.75
CA ARG A 325 2.87 1.44 -12.97
C ARG A 325 4.16 2.10 -13.42
N VAL A 326 4.07 3.38 -13.74
CA VAL A 326 5.22 4.22 -14.07
C VAL A 326 5.27 5.35 -13.05
N SER A 327 6.44 5.60 -12.47
CA SER A 327 6.64 6.79 -11.65
C SER A 327 7.94 7.48 -12.03
N ALA A 328 7.89 8.80 -12.14
CA ALA A 328 9.05 9.65 -12.34
C ALA A 328 9.08 10.70 -11.21
N GLY A 329 10.25 10.96 -10.67
CA GLY A 329 10.49 12.01 -9.71
C GLY A 329 11.72 12.80 -10.10
N VAL A 330 11.64 14.11 -9.96
CA VAL A 330 12.76 15.03 -10.13
C VAL A 330 12.83 15.95 -8.92
N THR A 331 14.04 16.19 -8.41
CA THR A 331 14.26 17.06 -7.27
C THR A 331 15.48 17.94 -7.54
N GLY A 332 15.26 19.24 -7.52
CA GLY A 332 16.26 20.28 -7.71
C GLY A 332 16.45 21.09 -6.45
N MET A 333 17.70 21.50 -6.18
CA MET A 333 18.04 22.47 -5.14
C MET A 333 18.85 23.60 -5.77
N SER A 334 18.47 24.85 -5.49
CA SER A 334 19.16 26.07 -5.93
C SER A 334 19.51 26.94 -4.71
N GLY A 335 20.81 27.12 -4.46
CA GLY A 335 21.30 27.96 -3.36
C GLY A 335 20.85 27.55 -1.95
N PRO A 336 21.16 28.34 -0.91
CA PRO A 336 20.76 28.04 0.46
C PRO A 336 19.26 28.32 0.65
N GLY A 337 18.43 27.29 0.45
CA GLY A 337 17.05 27.25 0.93
C GLY A 337 15.95 27.15 -0.12
N ALA A 338 16.25 27.25 -1.43
CA ALA A 338 15.25 27.01 -2.47
C ALA A 338 15.40 25.60 -3.06
N GLY A 339 14.30 24.84 -3.02
CA GLY A 339 14.24 23.49 -3.58
C GLY A 339 12.91 23.27 -4.28
N CYS A 340 12.95 22.63 -5.44
CA CYS A 340 11.77 22.22 -6.20
C CYS A 340 11.76 20.70 -6.27
N ALA A 341 10.66 20.06 -5.89
CA ALA A 341 10.49 18.63 -6.06
C ALA A 341 9.18 18.37 -6.79
N GLU A 342 9.24 17.64 -7.90
CA GLU A 342 8.07 17.24 -8.66
C GLU A 342 8.06 15.72 -8.82
N ARG A 343 6.90 15.12 -8.62
CA ARG A 343 6.71 13.68 -8.77
C ARG A 343 5.44 13.41 -9.56
N ALA A 344 5.60 12.70 -10.67
CA ALA A 344 4.50 12.21 -11.48
C ALA A 344 4.41 10.69 -11.35
N GLY A 345 3.20 10.18 -11.17
CA GLY A 345 2.94 8.75 -11.07
C GLY A 345 1.72 8.39 -11.90
N GLN A 346 1.81 7.30 -12.63
CA GLN A 346 0.72 6.76 -13.41
C GLN A 346 0.58 5.26 -13.19
N ALA A 347 -0.65 4.80 -13.05
CA ALA A 347 -0.97 3.39 -13.02
C ALA A 347 -2.15 3.13 -13.96
N SER A 348 -2.12 2.03 -14.71
CA SER A 348 -3.14 1.74 -15.69
C SER A 348 -3.48 0.26 -15.81
N ALA A 349 -4.77 -0.01 -15.97
CA ALA A 349 -5.34 -1.32 -16.26
C ALA A 349 -5.10 -1.77 -17.71
N ARG A 350 -4.93 -0.81 -18.64
CA ARG A 350 -4.67 -1.02 -20.08
C ARG A 350 -3.70 0.06 -20.54
N GLY A 351 -2.55 -0.30 -21.13
CA GLY A 351 -1.41 0.59 -21.42
C GLY A 351 -1.69 1.93 -22.13
N GLY A 352 -2.31 2.88 -21.43
CA GLY A 352 -2.68 4.22 -21.86
C GLY A 352 -2.44 5.22 -20.73
N LEU A 353 -2.05 6.45 -21.12
CA LEU A 353 -1.51 7.51 -20.26
C LEU A 353 -2.62 8.45 -19.74
N ASP A 354 -2.70 8.69 -18.43
CA ASP A 354 -3.49 9.76 -17.79
C ASP A 354 -2.58 10.56 -16.86
N THR A 355 -2.25 11.79 -17.24
CA THR A 355 -1.40 12.70 -16.47
C THR A 355 -2.25 13.57 -15.54
N ASN A 356 -2.12 13.41 -14.23
CA ASN A 356 -2.59 14.41 -13.26
C ASN A 356 -1.42 15.31 -12.88
N LEU A 357 -1.40 16.52 -13.43
CA LEU A 357 -0.56 17.63 -12.97
C LEU A 357 -1.26 18.31 -11.80
N GLY A 358 -0.77 18.07 -10.58
CA GLY A 358 -1.16 18.87 -9.42
C GLY A 358 -0.43 20.21 -9.46
N ALA A 359 -1.03 21.23 -10.08
CA ALA A 359 -0.58 22.60 -9.93
C ALA A 359 -1.41 23.27 -8.82
N GLU A 360 -0.75 23.74 -7.77
CA GLU A 360 -1.31 24.74 -6.87
C GLU A 360 -1.40 26.07 -7.67
N PRO A 361 -2.55 26.76 -7.72
CA PRO A 361 -2.72 27.88 -8.64
C PRO A 361 -2.24 29.19 -8.03
N GLU A 362 -1.04 29.63 -8.41
CA GLU A 362 -0.68 31.05 -8.43
C GLU A 362 -0.68 31.53 -9.91
N PRO A 363 -1.26 32.71 -10.23
CA PRO A 363 -1.65 33.03 -11.60
C PRO A 363 -0.47 33.53 -12.43
N LEU A 364 0.15 32.64 -13.21
CA LEU A 364 1.10 33.04 -14.26
C LEU A 364 0.40 33.34 -15.60
N SER A 365 0.89 34.38 -16.27
CA SER A 365 0.21 35.13 -17.35
C SER A 365 -0.08 34.35 -18.65
N HIS A 366 -0.99 34.94 -19.45
CA HIS A 366 -1.69 34.41 -20.63
C HIS A 366 -0.83 33.79 -21.77
N ARG A 367 0.52 33.88 -21.72
CA ARG A 367 1.41 33.31 -22.74
C ARG A 367 1.77 31.84 -22.52
N THR A 368 1.61 31.28 -21.31
CA THR A 368 1.95 29.87 -21.00
C THR A 368 0.91 28.88 -21.54
N ARG A 369 -0.33 29.33 -21.80
CA ARG A 369 -1.43 28.46 -22.29
C ARG A 369 -1.27 28.00 -23.75
N VAL A 370 -0.49 28.71 -24.57
CA VAL A 370 -0.37 28.42 -26.01
C VAL A 370 0.69 27.34 -26.31
N VAL A 371 1.68 27.16 -25.44
CA VAL A 371 2.72 26.13 -25.61
C VAL A 371 2.23 24.75 -25.15
N ALA A 372 1.44 24.70 -24.07
CA ALA A 372 0.82 23.46 -23.58
C ALA A 372 -0.16 22.82 -24.59
N ALA A 373 -0.91 23.65 -25.34
CA ALA A 373 -1.86 23.15 -26.34
C ALA A 373 -1.19 22.55 -27.58
N ARG A 374 0.06 22.96 -27.92
CA ARG A 374 0.82 22.38 -29.03
C ARG A 374 1.51 21.05 -28.68
N PHE A 375 1.75 20.78 -27.40
CA PHE A 375 2.33 19.49 -26.95
C PHE A 375 1.31 18.34 -26.97
N LEU A 376 0.02 18.64 -26.89
CA LEU A 376 -1.06 17.63 -26.86
C LEU A 376 -1.33 16.98 -28.24
N SER A 377 -0.91 17.60 -29.35
CA SER A 377 -1.24 17.10 -30.70
C SER A 377 -0.29 16.00 -31.22
N ILE A 378 0.89 15.83 -30.60
CA ILE A 378 1.91 14.86 -31.04
C ILE A 378 1.64 13.45 -30.47
N LEU A 379 0.78 13.31 -29.47
CA LEU A 379 0.51 12.04 -28.77
C LEU A 379 -0.59 11.15 -29.39
N LYS A 380 -1.20 11.53 -30.53
CA LYS A 380 -2.26 10.74 -31.18
C LYS A 380 -1.78 9.71 -32.22
N GLY A 381 -0.48 9.53 -32.42
CA GLY A 381 0.07 8.55 -33.37
C GLY A 381 0.43 7.23 -32.71
N GLY A 382 -0.39 6.20 -32.90
CA GLY A 382 -0.16 4.86 -32.34
C GLY A 382 1.08 4.18 -32.90
N ARG A 383 2.07 3.91 -32.03
CA ARG A 383 2.90 2.70 -31.91
C ARG A 383 4.06 2.97 -30.94
N ALA A 384 4.56 1.89 -30.35
CA ALA A 384 5.90 1.73 -29.77
C ALA A 384 6.07 1.92 -28.25
N GLY A 385 6.38 0.81 -27.57
CA GLY A 385 6.97 0.78 -26.22
C GLY A 385 8.37 1.41 -26.13
N ALA A 386 9.02 1.72 -27.26
CA ALA A 386 10.26 2.51 -27.29
C ALA A 386 10.02 4.03 -27.22
N SER A 387 8.85 4.52 -27.69
CA SER A 387 8.47 5.94 -27.61
C SER A 387 8.10 6.36 -26.18
N LEU A 388 7.68 5.43 -25.32
CA LEU A 388 7.32 5.73 -23.92
C LEU A 388 8.52 6.20 -23.09
N LEU A 389 9.69 5.59 -23.29
CA LEU A 389 10.91 5.96 -22.55
C LEU A 389 11.38 7.36 -22.96
N MET A 390 11.36 7.66 -24.26
CA MET A 390 11.72 8.98 -24.80
C MET A 390 10.70 10.06 -24.43
N ALA A 391 9.40 9.74 -24.34
CA ALA A 391 8.38 10.69 -23.93
C ALA A 391 8.51 11.05 -22.44
N ALA A 392 8.70 10.05 -21.56
CA ALA A 392 8.91 10.29 -20.14
C ALA A 392 10.24 11.04 -19.86
N LEU A 393 11.33 10.67 -20.54
CA LEU A 393 12.59 11.44 -20.50
C LEU A 393 12.40 12.86 -21.05
N GLY A 394 11.63 13.01 -22.13
CA GLY A 394 11.32 14.31 -22.74
C GLY A 394 10.53 15.24 -21.83
N THR A 395 9.54 14.73 -21.08
CA THR A 395 8.77 15.51 -20.09
C THR A 395 9.62 15.92 -18.89
N VAL A 396 10.53 15.05 -18.43
CA VAL A 396 11.46 15.36 -17.34
C VAL A 396 12.51 16.39 -17.78
N LEU A 397 13.03 16.27 -19.00
CA LEU A 397 13.98 17.23 -19.58
C LEU A 397 13.34 18.59 -19.89
N SER A 398 12.08 18.62 -20.35
CA SER A 398 11.37 19.87 -20.63
C SER A 398 10.88 20.58 -19.36
N GLY A 399 10.50 19.85 -18.31
CA GLY A 399 10.23 20.42 -16.99
C GLY A 399 11.47 21.08 -16.37
N ALA A 400 12.63 20.43 -16.49
CA ALA A 400 13.91 21.01 -16.06
C ALA A 400 14.31 22.26 -16.87
N ALA A 401 14.07 22.28 -18.18
CA ALA A 401 14.34 23.43 -19.04
C ALA A 401 13.40 24.62 -18.75
N CYS A 402 12.11 24.38 -18.50
CA CYS A 402 11.14 25.42 -18.19
C CYS A 402 11.37 26.06 -16.80
N ALA A 403 11.84 25.27 -15.84
CA ALA A 403 12.31 25.78 -14.54
C ALA A 403 13.61 26.60 -14.67
N ALA A 404 14.51 26.24 -15.59
CA ALA A 404 15.73 27.01 -15.86
C ALA A 404 15.45 28.37 -16.51
N GLU A 405 14.56 28.42 -17.52
CA GLU A 405 14.17 29.67 -18.21
C GLU A 405 13.44 30.66 -17.29
N THR A 406 12.60 30.18 -16.38
CA THR A 406 11.93 31.03 -15.37
C THR A 406 12.91 31.60 -14.35
N THR A 407 13.98 30.87 -14.03
CA THR A 407 15.04 31.35 -13.14
C THR A 407 15.91 32.41 -13.83
N GLU A 408 16.27 32.22 -15.11
CA GLU A 408 17.01 33.22 -15.91
C GLU A 408 16.19 34.51 -16.16
N GLN A 409 14.89 34.42 -16.41
CA GLN A 409 14.02 35.60 -16.54
C GLN A 409 13.88 36.39 -15.23
N SER A 410 13.95 35.72 -14.07
CA SER A 410 13.93 36.41 -12.76
C SER A 410 15.23 37.15 -12.45
N CYS A 411 16.36 36.68 -12.98
CA CYS A 411 17.67 37.34 -12.83
C CYS A 411 17.86 38.51 -13.79
N GLY A 412 17.30 38.47 -15.01
CA GLY A 412 17.41 39.56 -15.99
C GLY A 412 16.57 40.81 -15.70
N ALA A 413 15.55 40.70 -14.84
CA ALA A 413 14.63 41.81 -14.53
C ALA A 413 15.07 42.69 -13.35
N LYS A 414 16.08 42.27 -12.58
CA LYS A 414 16.53 43.00 -11.37
C LYS A 414 17.59 44.08 -11.64
N ASP A 415 18.34 43.99 -12.74
CA ASP A 415 19.45 44.93 -13.03
C ASP A 415 19.06 46.14 -13.90
N MET A 416 17.79 46.31 -14.30
CA MET A 416 17.32 47.47 -15.07
C MET A 416 16.41 48.45 -14.30
N LEU A 417 16.14 48.22 -13.01
CA LEU A 417 15.20 49.04 -12.23
C LEU A 417 15.85 49.89 -11.12
N GLU A 418 17.17 49.91 -10.98
CA GLU A 418 17.89 50.69 -9.95
C GLU A 418 18.64 51.94 -10.45
N ALA A 419 18.39 52.40 -11.69
CA ALA A 419 19.08 53.58 -12.26
C ALA A 419 18.20 54.83 -12.49
N ARG A 420 16.94 54.88 -12.04
CA ARG A 420 16.07 56.06 -12.22
C ARG A 420 15.19 56.39 -11.00
N SER A 421 15.79 56.87 -9.91
CA SER A 421 15.05 57.70 -8.94
C SER A 421 15.98 58.54 -8.04
N LYS A 422 16.74 59.47 -8.61
CA LYS A 422 17.30 60.64 -7.89
C LYS A 422 17.39 61.81 -8.87
N SER A 423 16.48 62.78 -8.72
CA SER A 423 16.60 64.20 -9.11
C SER A 423 15.24 64.76 -9.56
N LEU A 424 14.49 65.35 -8.62
CA LEU A 424 13.84 66.64 -8.82
C LEU A 424 13.64 67.27 -7.44
N ALA A 425 14.28 68.43 -7.30
CA ALA A 425 14.46 69.25 -6.10
C ALA A 425 13.20 70.13 -5.85
N PRO A 426 13.22 71.01 -4.82
CA PRO A 426 12.10 71.27 -3.90
C PRO A 426 10.75 71.65 -4.52
#